data_AF-X0QLP5-F1
#
_entry.id   AF-X0QLP5-F1
#
_cell.length_a   1.000
_cell.length_b   1.000
_cell.length_c   1.000
_cell.angle_alpha   90.00
_cell.angle_beta   90.00
_cell.angle_gamma   90.00
#
_symmetry.space_group_name_H-M   'P 1'
#
loop_
_entity.id
_entity.type
_entity.pdbx_description
1 polymer ?
#
loop_
_entity_poly.entity_id
_entity_poly.type
_entity_poly.pdbx_seq_one_letter_code
_entity_poly.pdbx_strand_id
1 'polypeptide(L)'
;MSFPRPGVTLALDFPNQGKPTLELFAELDQLVYEAGGRLYLAKDMCMSKKLFEAGYPRYKEILKFKDPNISSDMSRRLLGE
;
A
#
# COMPACT_ATOMS: atom_id res chain seq x y z
N MET A 1 7.35 -2.78 -9.15
CA MET A 1 6.42 -3.16 -8.05
C MET A 1 7.09 -3.97 -6.92
N SER A 2 8.39 -4.24 -6.94
CA SER A 2 9.06 -4.93 -5.81
C SER A 2 8.94 -4.14 -4.50
N PHE A 3 8.69 -4.81 -3.37
CA PHE A 3 8.59 -4.23 -2.02
C PHE A 3 9.93 -4.04 -1.30
N PRO A 4 10.91 -4.95 -1.36
CA PRO A 4 12.20 -4.75 -0.72
C PRO A 4 12.99 -3.58 -1.32
N ARG A 5 13.68 -2.82 -0.45
CA ARG A 5 14.71 -1.82 -0.76
C ARG A 5 15.63 -1.66 0.45
N PRO A 6 16.84 -1.08 0.31
CA PRO A 6 17.69 -0.79 1.48
C PRO A 6 16.95 0.05 2.53
N GLY A 7 17.08 -0.32 3.81
CA GLY A 7 16.42 0.34 4.93
C GLY A 7 15.92 -0.64 5.99
N VAL A 8 15.04 -0.17 6.86
CA VAL A 8 14.41 -0.96 7.93
C VAL A 8 12.98 -1.32 7.55
N THR A 9 12.58 -2.56 7.83
CA THR A 9 11.19 -3.03 7.67
C THR A 9 10.66 -3.48 9.02
N LEU A 10 9.46 -3.04 9.37
CA LEU A 10 8.74 -3.49 10.55
C LEU A 10 7.49 -4.26 10.13
N ALA A 11 7.24 -5.38 10.79
CA ALA A 11 5.98 -6.11 10.72
C ALA A 11 5.43 -6.20 12.14
N LEU A 12 4.22 -5.68 12.33
CA LEU A 12 3.54 -5.60 13.61
C LEU A 12 2.18 -6.27 13.45
N ASP A 13 1.71 -6.90 14.52
CA ASP A 13 0.41 -7.55 14.56
C ASP A 13 -0.47 -6.86 15.60
N PHE A 14 -1.65 -6.42 15.17
CA PHE A 14 -2.56 -5.62 15.98
C PHE A 14 -3.89 -6.34 16.12
N PRO A 15 -4.46 -6.46 17.33
CA PRO A 15 -5.83 -6.91 17.50
C PRO A 15 -6.79 -5.97 16.75
N ASN A 16 -7.76 -6.55 16.03
CA ASN A 16 -8.78 -5.76 15.34
C ASN A 16 -9.86 -5.30 16.34
N GLN A 17 -9.80 -4.03 16.73
CA GLN A 17 -10.76 -3.36 17.61
C GLN A 17 -11.74 -2.47 16.82
N GLY A 18 -11.78 -2.61 15.50
CA GLY A 18 -12.63 -1.79 14.62
C GLY A 18 -12.05 -0.40 14.39
N LYS A 19 -12.85 0.64 14.64
CA LYS A 19 -12.50 2.04 14.35
C LYS A 19 -11.15 2.49 14.95
N PRO A 20 -10.83 2.21 16.23
CA PRO A 20 -9.54 2.61 16.81
C PRO A 20 -8.33 2.00 16.07
N THR A 21 -8.42 0.73 15.64
CA THR A 21 -7.34 0.08 14.87
C THR A 21 -7.16 0.74 13.51
N LEU A 22 -8.26 1.14 12.85
CA LEU A 22 -8.20 1.84 11.56
C LEU A 22 -7.64 3.26 11.68
N GLU A 23 -7.94 3.97 12.78
CA GLU A 23 -7.35 5.29 13.07
C GLU A 23 -5.83 5.18 13.27
N LEU A 24 -5.38 4.19 14.06
CA LEU A 24 -3.95 3.89 14.21
C LEU A 24 -3.28 3.58 12.86
N PHE A 25 -3.93 2.80 11.99
CA PHE A 25 -3.37 2.50 10.68
C PHE A 25 -3.24 3.75 9.81
N ALA A 26 -4.18 4.69 9.88
CA ALA A 26 -4.06 5.96 9.17
C ALA A 26 -2.87 6.80 9.67
N GLU A 27 -2.62 6.81 10.99
CA GLU A 27 -1.44 7.47 11.57
C GLU A 27 -0.13 6.80 11.12
N LEU A 28 -0.07 5.47 11.15
CA LEU A 28 1.09 4.70 10.68
C LEU A 28 1.34 4.91 9.18
N ASP A 29 0.29 4.94 8.35
CA ASP A 29 0.38 5.25 6.92
C ASP A 29 1.00 6.63 6.69
N GLN A 30 0.62 7.63 7.48
CA GLN A 30 1.17 8.98 7.40
C GLN A 30 2.65 9.02 7.80
N LEU A 31 3.05 8.30 8.86
CA LEU A 31 4.46 8.18 9.26
C LEU A 31 5.29 7.47 8.18
N VAL A 32 4.77 6.40 7.58
CA VAL A 32 5.42 5.71 6.47
C VAL A 32 5.56 6.63 5.26
N TYR A 33 4.53 7.43 4.94
CA TYR A 33 4.56 8.41 3.86
C TYR A 33 5.66 9.47 4.09
N GLU A 34 5.70 10.07 5.29
CA GLU A 34 6.68 11.10 5.65
C GLU A 34 8.12 10.57 5.65
N ALA A 35 8.32 9.31 6.05
CA ALA A 35 9.62 8.64 5.97
C ALA A 35 10.02 8.24 4.53
N GLY A 36 9.20 8.54 3.52
CA GLY A 36 9.41 8.11 2.14
C GLY A 36 9.39 6.58 2.00
N GLY A 37 8.66 5.91 2.89
CA GLY A 37 8.47 4.46 2.99
C GLY A 37 7.42 3.91 2.03
N ARG A 38 7.08 2.64 2.20
CA ARG A 38 5.99 1.97 1.47
C ARG A 38 5.49 0.76 2.23
N LEU A 39 4.24 0.36 1.96
CA LEU A 39 3.68 -0.89 2.47
C LEU A 39 3.90 -2.05 1.50
N TYR A 40 3.93 -3.26 2.06
CA TYR A 40 3.99 -4.48 1.28
C TYR A 40 2.58 -4.86 0.80
N LEU A 41 2.38 -4.91 -0.52
CA LEU A 41 1.07 -5.22 -1.11
C LEU A 41 0.48 -6.56 -0.65
N ALA A 42 1.31 -7.57 -0.35
CA ALA A 42 0.85 -8.85 0.17
C ALA A 42 0.33 -8.80 1.62
N LYS A 43 0.50 -7.66 2.30
CA LYS A 43 0.08 -7.40 3.68
C LYS A 43 -0.84 -6.18 3.78
N ASP A 44 -1.25 -5.61 2.65
CA ASP A 44 -2.16 -4.47 2.61
C ASP A 44 -3.59 -4.89 2.92
N MET A 45 -4.28 -4.09 3.73
CA MET A 45 -5.73 -4.18 3.92
C MET A 45 -6.44 -2.88 3.52
N CYS A 46 -5.91 -1.72 3.91
CA CYS A 46 -6.59 -0.43 3.82
C CYS A 46 -5.73 0.73 3.30
N MET A 47 -4.57 0.45 2.68
CA MET A 47 -3.66 1.47 2.16
C MET A 47 -4.37 2.45 1.22
N SER A 48 -4.11 3.74 1.40
CA SER A 48 -4.61 4.78 0.51
C SER A 48 -3.90 4.77 -0.85
N LYS A 49 -4.59 5.22 -1.91
CA LYS A 49 -3.98 5.43 -3.23
C LYS A 49 -2.79 6.39 -3.16
N LYS A 50 -2.88 7.46 -2.35
CA LYS A 50 -1.79 8.43 -2.14
C LYS A 50 -0.50 7.77 -1.66
N LEU A 51 -0.59 6.91 -0.63
CA LEU A 51 0.58 6.20 -0.10
C LEU A 51 1.13 5.19 -1.12
N PHE A 52 0.26 4.48 -1.84
CA PHE A 52 0.67 3.57 -2.90
C PHE A 52 1.47 4.26 -4.00
N GLU A 53 0.98 5.39 -4.53
CA GLU A 53 1.63 6.11 -5.61
C GLU A 53 2.99 6.67 -5.19
N ALA A 54 3.11 7.13 -3.95
CA ALA A 54 4.38 7.59 -3.38
C ALA A 54 5.37 6.44 -3.14
N GLY A 55 4.90 5.29 -2.65
CA GLY A 55 5.74 4.11 -2.37
C GLY A 55 6.17 3.33 -3.62
N TYR A 56 5.43 3.44 -4.71
CA TYR A 56 5.65 2.74 -5.97
C TYR A 56 5.62 3.69 -7.17
N PRO A 57 6.51 4.70 -7.28
CA PRO A 57 6.43 5.76 -8.29
C PRO A 57 6.46 5.25 -9.76
N ARG A 58 7.01 4.05 -9.98
CA ARG A 58 7.08 3.38 -11.29
C ARG A 58 5.87 2.51 -11.61
N TYR A 59 4.79 2.55 -10.82
CA TYR A 59 3.62 1.67 -11.03
C TYR A 59 3.01 1.81 -12.42
N LYS A 60 3.01 3.04 -12.98
CA LYS A 60 2.51 3.33 -14.34
C LYS A 60 3.26 2.60 -15.45
N GLU A 61 4.53 2.26 -15.23
CA GLU A 61 5.30 1.45 -16.18
C GLU A 61 4.75 0.03 -16.28
N ILE A 62 4.28 -0.52 -15.15
CA ILE A 62 3.71 -1.87 -15.11
C ILE A 62 2.28 -1.91 -15.65
N LEU A 63 1.53 -0.82 -15.55
CA LEU A 63 0.18 -0.74 -16.12
C LEU A 63 0.16 -1.00 -17.63
N LYS A 64 1.25 -0.73 -18.35
CA LYS A 64 1.40 -1.04 -19.77
C LYS A 64 1.32 -2.54 -20.08
N PHE A 65 1.55 -3.39 -19.09
CA PHE A 65 1.53 -4.85 -19.19
C PHE A 65 0.32 -5.48 -18.48
N LYS A 66 -0.59 -4.67 -17.92
CA LYS A 66 -1.80 -5.15 -17.24
C LYS A 66 -2.76 -5.73 -18.29
N ASP A 67 -3.22 -6.96 -18.06
CA ASP A 67 -4.35 -7.53 -18.81
C ASP A 67 -5.65 -6.85 -18.35
N PRO A 68 -6.44 -6.23 -19.26
CA PRO A 68 -7.70 -5.58 -18.89
C PRO A 68 -8.73 -6.54 -18.28
N ASN A 69 -8.62 -7.85 -18.51
CA ASN A 69 -9.54 -8.85 -17.96
C ASN A 69 -9.12 -9.34 -16.56
N ILE A 70 -7.94 -8.97 -16.06
CA ILE A 70 -7.47 -9.34 -14.72
C ILE A 70 -7.67 -8.16 -13.77
N SER A 71 -8.50 -8.36 -12.74
CA SER A 71 -8.79 -7.35 -11.71
C SER A 71 -8.98 -8.01 -10.34
N SER A 72 -8.51 -7.32 -9.29
CA SER A 72 -8.71 -7.67 -7.89
C SER A 72 -9.28 -6.46 -7.13
N ASP A 73 -9.80 -6.69 -5.92
CA ASP A 73 -10.25 -5.56 -5.08
C ASP A 73 -9.12 -4.56 -4.80
N MET A 74 -7.90 -5.05 -4.62
CA MET A 74 -6.72 -4.22 -4.45
C MET A 74 -6.43 -3.38 -5.72
N SER A 75 -6.50 -3.97 -6.92
CA SER A 75 -6.25 -3.22 -8.15
C SER A 75 -7.32 -2.15 -8.38
N ARG A 76 -8.59 -2.46 -8.11
CA ARG A 76 -9.69 -1.48 -8.18
C ARG A 76 -9.44 -0.30 -7.25
N ARG A 77 -9.12 -0.58 -5.98
CA ARG A 77 -8.86 0.45 -4.95
C ARG A 77 -7.65 1.33 -5.27
N LEU A 78 -6.54 0.74 -5.74
CA LEU A 78 -5.26 1.45 -5.87
C LEU A 78 -5.01 2.03 -7.27
N LEU A 79 -5.52 1.37 -8.32
CA LEU A 79 -5.25 1.74 -9.72
C LEU A 79 -6.43 2.47 -10.37
N GLY A 80 -7.67 2.22 -9.92
CA GLY A 80 -8.87 2.92 -10.40
C GLY A 80 -9.61 2.26 -11.56
N GLU A 81 -9.59 0.92 -11.65
CA GLU A 81 -10.32 0.11 -12.65
C GLU A 81 -10.74 -1.25 -12.08
#